data_AF-A0A3D1DJ47-F1
#
_entry.id   AF-A0A3D1DJ47-F1
#
_cell.length_a   1.000
_cell.length_b   1.000
_cell.length_c   1.000
_cell.angle_alpha   90.00
_cell.angle_beta   90.00
_cell.angle_gamma   90.00
#
_symmetry.space_group_name_H-M   'P 1'
#
loop_
_entity.id
_entity.type
_entity.pdbx_description
1 polymer ?
#
loop_
_entity_poly.entity_id
_entity_poly.type
_entity_poly.pdbx_seq_one_letter_code
_entity_poly.pdbx_strand_id
1 'polypeptide(L)'
;MANPAKAKGTRFENEVLELLREVWPSADRAKAGNPSNDFHGIPFPVEAKHRKRWEIPKWVGGLRQVAGGDDRWALVVASGDRRTEGGSTVVVVDISFAMELLGLWEVYQRTWVGDGLPTDD
;
A
#
# COMPACT_ATOMS: atom_id res chain seq x y z
N MET A 1 12.15 -14.43 -26.59
CA MET A 1 12.91 -14.24 -25.33
C MET A 1 12.03 -13.49 -24.35
N ALA A 2 11.86 -13.99 -23.11
CA ALA A 2 11.09 -13.28 -22.08
C ALA A 2 11.87 -12.04 -21.59
N ASN A 3 11.20 -10.90 -21.43
CA ASN A 3 11.84 -9.66 -20.97
C ASN A 3 12.09 -9.73 -19.44
N PRO A 4 13.35 -9.75 -18.97
CA PRO A 4 13.69 -9.92 -17.55
C PRO A 4 13.07 -8.86 -16.63
N ALA A 5 12.89 -7.62 -17.14
CA ALA A 5 12.29 -6.54 -16.36
C ALA A 5 10.79 -6.79 -16.08
N LYS A 6 10.07 -7.37 -17.06
CA LYS A 6 8.66 -7.76 -16.88
C LYS A 6 8.55 -8.91 -15.88
N ALA A 7 9.42 -9.92 -15.98
CA ALA A 7 9.46 -11.04 -15.04
C ALA A 7 9.71 -10.59 -13.59
N LYS A 8 10.58 -9.60 -13.38
CA LYS A 8 10.87 -9.03 -12.06
C LYS A 8 9.68 -8.27 -11.46
N GLY A 9 8.95 -7.50 -12.28
CA GLY A 9 7.71 -6.82 -11.85
C GLY A 9 6.66 -7.82 -11.42
N THR A 10 6.41 -8.83 -12.26
CA THR A 10 5.48 -9.93 -11.99
C THR A 10 5.77 -10.66 -10.69
N ARG A 11 7.05 -10.97 -10.39
CA ARG A 11 7.40 -11.63 -9.13
C ARG A 11 7.05 -10.79 -7.92
N PHE A 12 7.41 -9.51 -7.92
CA PHE A 12 7.14 -8.63 -6.78
C PHE A 12 5.64 -8.39 -6.59
N GLU A 13 4.89 -8.22 -7.67
CA GLU A 13 3.43 -8.13 -7.60
C GLU A 13 2.79 -9.40 -7.00
N ASN A 14 3.33 -10.58 -7.30
CA ASN A 14 2.84 -11.83 -6.68
C ASN A 14 3.17 -11.88 -5.17
N GLU A 15 4.36 -11.44 -4.75
CA GLU A 15 4.73 -11.35 -3.33
C GLU A 15 3.77 -10.40 -2.57
N VAL A 16 3.42 -9.25 -3.17
CA VAL A 16 2.44 -8.32 -2.60
C VAL A 16 1.03 -8.93 -2.58
N LEU A 17 0.64 -9.66 -3.63
CA LEU A 17 -0.67 -10.31 -3.70
C LEU A 17 -0.87 -11.33 -2.57
N GLU A 18 0.16 -12.12 -2.24
CA GLU A 18 0.11 -13.09 -1.14
C GLU A 18 -0.23 -12.41 0.18
N LEU A 19 0.43 -11.28 0.48
CA LEU A 19 0.12 -10.47 1.67
C LEU A 19 -1.31 -9.93 1.63
N LEU A 20 -1.72 -9.34 0.51
CA LEU A 20 -3.08 -8.80 0.36
C LEU A 20 -4.16 -9.86 0.59
N ARG A 21 -3.91 -11.11 0.19
CA ARG A 21 -4.85 -12.24 0.39
C ARG A 21 -5.02 -12.67 1.84
N GLU A 22 -4.08 -12.33 2.72
CA GLU A 22 -4.23 -12.58 4.16
C GLU A 22 -5.37 -11.74 4.76
N VAL A 23 -5.60 -10.53 4.21
CA VAL A 23 -6.66 -9.62 4.65
C VAL A 23 -7.90 -9.74 3.76
N TRP A 24 -7.72 -9.77 2.45
CA TRP A 24 -8.79 -9.86 1.46
C TRP A 24 -8.62 -11.10 0.58
N PRO A 25 -9.28 -12.23 0.92
CA PRO A 25 -9.13 -13.49 0.17
C PRO A 25 -9.50 -13.40 -1.31
N SER A 26 -10.34 -12.43 -1.70
CA SER A 26 -10.72 -12.15 -3.09
C SER A 26 -9.69 -11.34 -3.88
N ALA A 27 -8.58 -10.92 -3.27
CA ALA A 27 -7.56 -10.14 -3.94
C ALA A 27 -6.95 -10.91 -5.13
N ASP A 28 -6.79 -10.22 -6.25
CA ASP A 28 -6.16 -10.76 -7.45
C ASP A 28 -5.49 -9.65 -8.27
N ARG A 29 -4.65 -10.02 -9.24
CA ARG A 29 -3.90 -9.06 -10.04
C ARG A 29 -4.78 -8.45 -11.13
N ALA A 30 -4.66 -7.13 -11.28
CA ALA A 30 -5.26 -6.43 -12.39
C ALA A 30 -4.65 -6.90 -13.73
N LYS A 31 -5.47 -6.89 -14.78
CA LYS A 31 -4.97 -7.12 -16.14
C LYS A 31 -4.00 -6.01 -16.53
N ALA A 32 -2.96 -6.38 -17.27
CA ALA A 32 -2.00 -5.42 -17.79
C ALA A 32 -2.71 -4.33 -18.62
N GLY A 33 -2.38 -3.06 -18.36
CA GLY A 33 -2.95 -1.90 -19.07
C GLY A 33 -3.97 -1.09 -18.26
N ASN A 34 -4.33 -1.52 -17.05
CA ASN A 34 -5.10 -0.68 -16.14
C ASN A 34 -4.23 0.47 -15.60
N PRO A 35 -4.72 1.72 -15.62
CA PRO A 35 -3.98 2.85 -15.06
C PRO A 35 -3.94 2.77 -13.54
N SER A 36 -2.71 2.70 -13.00
CA SER A 36 -2.39 2.91 -11.58
C SER A 36 -3.25 2.09 -10.60
N ASN A 37 -3.45 0.81 -10.92
CA ASN A 37 -4.05 -0.16 -10.02
C ASN A 37 -3.58 -1.56 -10.42
N ASP A 38 -2.63 -2.11 -9.65
CA ASP A 38 -2.01 -3.42 -9.92
C ASP A 38 -2.86 -4.58 -9.38
N PHE A 39 -3.87 -4.31 -8.54
CA PHE A 39 -4.70 -5.32 -7.86
C PHE A 39 -6.20 -5.01 -7.92
N HIS A 40 -7.05 -6.03 -7.77
CA HIS A 40 -8.49 -5.87 -7.60
C HIS A 40 -9.02 -6.82 -6.52
N GLY A 41 -10.30 -6.70 -6.17
CA GLY A 41 -10.90 -7.45 -5.06
C GLY A 41 -10.49 -6.92 -3.68
N ILE A 42 -10.05 -5.65 -3.64
CA ILE A 42 -9.64 -4.87 -2.47
C ILE A 42 -10.38 -3.51 -2.48
N PRO A 43 -10.60 -2.86 -1.32
CA PRO A 43 -11.51 -1.72 -1.21
C PRO A 43 -10.97 -0.40 -1.78
N PHE A 44 -9.69 -0.33 -2.15
CA PHE A 44 -9.05 0.86 -2.72
C PHE A 44 -7.93 0.47 -3.69
N PRO A 45 -7.52 1.36 -4.61
CA PRO A 45 -6.45 1.08 -5.55
C PRO A 45 -5.10 0.87 -4.86
N VAL A 46 -4.35 -0.15 -5.29
CA VAL A 46 -2.99 -0.42 -4.79
C VAL A 46 -2.06 -0.59 -5.98
N GLU A 47 -0.91 0.08 -5.90
CA GLU A 47 0.14 0.01 -6.91
C GLU A 47 1.42 -0.56 -6.28
N ALA A 48 1.98 -1.61 -6.88
CA ALA A 48 3.24 -2.22 -6.49
C ALA A 48 4.37 -1.79 -7.43
N LYS A 49 5.40 -1.12 -6.88
CA LYS A 49 6.57 -0.69 -7.65
C LYS A 49 7.87 -1.26 -7.09
N HIS A 50 8.54 -2.06 -7.91
CA HIS A 50 9.92 -2.50 -7.64
C HIS A 50 10.91 -1.72 -8.54
N ARG A 51 11.70 -0.79 -7.96
CA ARG A 51 12.71 0.02 -8.68
C ARG A 51 14.01 0.13 -7.87
N LYS A 52 15.13 0.40 -8.56
CA LYS A 52 16.47 0.50 -7.96
C LYS A 52 16.81 1.88 -7.39
N ARG A 53 16.21 2.96 -7.91
CA ARG A 53 16.46 4.33 -7.48
C ARG A 53 15.15 4.97 -7.05
N TRP A 54 15.00 5.13 -5.75
CA TRP A 54 13.99 5.94 -5.09
C TRP A 54 14.73 6.82 -4.08
N GLU A 55 14.24 8.03 -3.81
CA GLU A 55 14.81 8.90 -2.76
C GLU A 55 14.23 8.57 -1.37
N ILE A 56 13.00 8.06 -1.33
CA ILE A 56 12.28 7.60 -0.13
C ILE A 56 13.09 6.57 0.71
N PRO A 57 13.75 5.54 0.14
CA PRO A 57 14.56 4.57 0.88
C PRO A 57 15.66 5.19 1.75
N LYS A 58 16.21 6.34 1.38
CA LYS A 58 17.22 7.02 2.20
C LYS A 58 16.62 7.51 3.51
N TRP A 59 15.43 8.12 3.47
CA TRP A 59 14.72 8.59 4.66
C TRP A 59 14.20 7.43 5.50
N VAL A 60 13.71 6.38 4.85
CA VAL A 60 13.30 5.13 5.50
C VAL A 60 14.48 4.48 6.26
N GLY A 61 15.68 4.45 5.68
CA GLY A 61 16.86 3.88 6.35
C GLY A 61 17.19 4.56 7.69
N GLY A 62 17.07 5.89 7.75
CA GLY A 62 17.25 6.64 8.99
C GLY A 62 16.14 6.35 10.00
N LEU A 63 14.88 6.28 9.55
CA LEU A 63 13.75 5.95 10.42
C LEU A 63 13.87 4.54 11.01
N ARG A 64 14.26 3.54 10.22
CA ARG A 64 14.49 2.16 10.68
C ARG A 64 15.57 2.09 11.75
N GLN A 65 16.63 2.87 11.61
CA GLN A 65 17.69 2.93 12.61
C GLN A 65 17.18 3.50 13.94
N VAL A 66 16.37 4.58 13.89
CA VAL A 66 15.77 5.20 15.08
C VAL A 66 14.72 4.28 15.72
N ALA A 67 13.95 3.55 14.91
CA ALA A 67 12.95 2.60 15.37
C ALA A 67 13.55 1.34 16.02
N GLY A 68 14.88 1.19 16.04
CA GLY A 68 15.54 0.10 16.77
C GLY A 68 15.24 -1.30 16.21
N GLY A 69 14.87 -1.39 14.92
CA GLY A 69 14.44 -2.64 14.31
C GLY A 69 12.95 -2.95 14.43
N ASP A 70 12.15 -2.06 15.05
CA ASP A 70 10.69 -2.10 14.94
C ASP A 70 10.24 -1.59 13.56
N ASP A 71 9.32 -2.30 12.91
CA ASP A 71 8.74 -1.91 11.62
C ASP A 71 7.57 -0.92 11.76
N ARG A 72 7.15 -0.59 12.99
CA ARG A 72 6.11 0.39 13.30
C ARG A 72 6.63 1.84 13.25
N TRP A 73 6.91 2.30 12.04
CA TRP A 73 7.27 3.68 11.75
C TRP A 73 6.46 4.20 10.56
N ALA A 74 6.37 5.52 10.46
CA ALA A 74 5.72 6.20 9.35
C ALA A 74 6.58 7.39 8.87
N LEU A 75 6.63 7.54 7.56
CA LEU A 75 7.20 8.70 6.87
C LEU A 75 6.06 9.47 6.23
N VAL A 76 5.88 10.72 6.64
CA VAL A 76 4.89 11.62 6.03
C VAL A 76 5.60 12.53 5.03
N VAL A 77 5.16 12.54 3.78
CA VAL A 77 5.75 13.32 2.69
C VAL A 77 4.69 14.21 2.07
N ALA A 78 4.94 15.51 1.97
CA ALA A 78 4.09 16.44 1.24
C ALA A 78 4.82 16.93 -0.01
N SER A 79 4.07 17.23 -1.07
CA SER A 79 4.61 17.99 -2.21
C SER A 79 5.23 19.31 -1.72
N GLY A 80 6.44 19.62 -2.19
CA GLY A 80 7.18 20.84 -1.84
C GLY A 80 6.55 22.11 -2.41
N ASP A 81 5.79 21.99 -3.50
CA ASP A 81 4.95 23.07 -4.02
C ASP A 81 3.49 22.87 -3.58
N ARG A 82 3.10 23.57 -2.52
CA ARG A 82 1.72 23.59 -2.00
C ARG A 82 0.86 24.65 -2.69
N ARG A 83 1.40 25.40 -3.66
CA ARG A 83 0.67 26.45 -4.40
C ARG A 83 0.00 25.91 -5.65
N THR A 84 0.45 24.78 -6.18
CA THR A 84 -0.26 24.04 -7.21
C THR A 84 -1.37 23.21 -6.59
N GLU A 85 -2.62 23.43 -7.01
CA GLU A 85 -3.77 22.57 -6.71
C GLU A 85 -3.42 21.13 -7.15
N GLY A 86 -3.19 20.24 -6.19
CA GLY A 86 -2.77 18.86 -6.46
C GLY A 86 -1.64 18.33 -5.56
N GLY A 87 -1.06 19.15 -4.68
CA GLY A 87 -0.08 18.68 -3.70
C GLY A 87 -0.69 17.70 -2.68
N SER A 88 -0.46 16.39 -2.86
CA SER A 88 -0.88 15.38 -1.89
C SER A 88 0.12 15.26 -0.74
N THR A 89 -0.38 15.06 0.47
CA THR A 89 0.42 14.51 1.58
C THR A 89 0.20 13.00 1.59
N VAL A 90 1.28 12.23 1.51
CA VAL A 90 1.26 10.76 1.55
C VAL A 90 1.94 10.28 2.82
N VAL A 91 1.48 9.14 3.32
CA VAL A 91 2.14 8.40 4.39
C VAL A 91 2.73 7.14 3.80
N VAL A 92 4.01 6.88 4.09
CA VAL A 92 4.71 5.65 3.77
C VAL A 92 5.01 4.94 5.07
N VAL A 93 4.65 3.66 5.16
CA VAL A 93 4.91 2.80 6.32
C VAL A 93 5.68 1.56 5.86
N ASP A 94 6.28 0.81 6.80
CA ASP A 94 6.75 -0.53 6.47
C ASP A 94 5.59 -1.43 6.03
N ILE A 95 5.85 -2.40 5.15
CA ILE A 95 4.82 -3.29 4.64
C ILE A 95 4.20 -4.15 5.75
N SER A 96 4.98 -4.63 6.71
CA SER A 96 4.46 -5.43 7.83
C SER A 96 3.49 -4.62 8.67
N PHE A 97 3.83 -3.36 8.95
CA PHE A 97 2.95 -2.44 9.66
C PHE A 97 1.72 -2.05 8.82
N ALA A 98 1.89 -1.85 7.51
CA ALA A 98 0.76 -1.64 6.61
C ALA A 98 -0.25 -2.79 6.70
N MET A 99 0.21 -4.03 6.65
CA MET A 99 -0.66 -5.21 6.74
C MET A 99 -1.39 -5.30 8.08
N GLU A 100 -0.74 -4.95 9.18
CA GLU A 100 -1.39 -4.83 10.49
C GLU A 100 -2.56 -3.83 10.45
N LEU A 101 -2.32 -2.64 9.89
CA LEU A 101 -3.34 -1.60 9.74
C LEU A 101 -4.51 -2.05 8.84
N LEU A 102 -4.23 -2.78 7.76
CA LEU A 102 -5.27 -3.31 6.86
C LEU A 102 -6.10 -4.40 7.53
N GLY A 103 -5.48 -5.29 8.30
CA GLY A 103 -6.18 -6.29 9.10
C GLY A 103 -7.12 -5.65 10.13
N LEU A 104 -6.64 -4.62 10.84
CA LEU A 104 -7.47 -3.86 11.79
C LEU A 104 -8.64 -3.15 11.10
N TRP A 105 -8.39 -2.56 9.93
CA TRP A 105 -9.42 -1.91 9.14
C TRP A 105 -10.54 -2.87 8.73
N GLU A 106 -10.17 -4.07 8.25
CA GLU A 106 -11.14 -5.10 7.85
C GLU A 106 -12.02 -5.53 9.05
N VAL A 107 -11.41 -5.72 10.22
CA VAL A 107 -12.16 -6.01 11.46
C VAL A 107 -13.11 -4.86 11.80
N TYR A 108 -12.63 -3.61 11.74
CA TYR A 108 -13.45 -2.43 11.99
C TYR A 108 -14.66 -2.36 11.05
N GLN A 109 -14.47 -2.56 9.75
CA GLN A 109 -15.57 -2.55 8.78
C GLN A 109 -16.61 -3.64 9.09
N ARG A 110 -16.18 -4.86 9.40
CA ARG A 110 -17.09 -5.96 9.74
C ARG A 110 -17.88 -5.71 11.03
N THR A 111 -17.25 -5.09 12.01
CA THR A 111 -17.83 -4.91 13.35
C THR A 111 -18.67 -3.66 13.50
N TRP A 112 -18.39 -2.60 12.73
CA TRP A 112 -19.06 -1.31 12.90
C TRP A 112 -19.92 -0.86 11.71
N VAL A 113 -19.69 -1.40 10.50
CA VAL A 113 -20.49 -1.05 9.31
C VAL A 113 -21.51 -2.15 8.99
N GLY A 114 -21.39 -3.35 9.56
CA GLY A 114 -22.33 -4.46 9.40
C GLY A 114 -23.67 -4.30 10.15
N ASP A 115 -23.74 -3.44 11.16
CA ASP A 115 -24.95 -3.21 11.99
C ASP A 115 -25.68 -1.89 11.66
N GLY A 116 -25.36 -1.27 10.53
CA GLY A 116 -25.97 -0.01 10.09
C GLY A 116 -25.44 1.19 10.86
N LEU A 117 -25.05 2.24 10.12
CA LEU A 117 -25.03 3.58 10.70
C LEU A 117 -26.46 3.89 11.15
N PRO A 118 -26.67 4.58 12.29
CA PRO A 118 -27.94 5.28 12.49
C PRO A 118 -28.12 6.16 11.26
N THR A 119 -29.14 5.87 10.47
CA THR A 119 -29.63 6.86 9.51
C THR A 119 -30.19 7.97 10.37
N ASP A 120 -29.48 9.09 10.44
CA ASP A 120 -30.04 10.31 10.99
C ASP A 120 -31.32 10.61 10.21
N ASP A 121 -32.44 10.66 10.93
CA ASP A 121 -33.75 11.12 10.47
C ASP A 121 -33.68 12.52 9.84
#